data_AF-A0A5E4KQR4-F1
#
_entry.id   AF-A0A5E4KQR4-F1
#
_cell.length_a   1.000
_cell.length_b   1.000
_cell.length_c   1.000
_cell.angle_alpha   90.00
_cell.angle_beta   90.00
_cell.angle_gamma   90.00
#
_symmetry.space_group_name_H-M   'P 1'
#
loop_
_entity.id
_entity.type
_entity.pdbx_description
1 polymer ?
#
loop_
_entity_poly.entity_id
_entity_poly.type
_entity_poly.pdbx_seq_one_letter_code
_entity_poly.pdbx_strand_id
1 'polypeptide(L)'
;MTKKLNITSITNELEESAFFPKRKTPTIPYTSQPAVEEPKSVKIKEPLQAPQKEVSNDTMIPRYHETMKPLHHDTTVPLAEDDIIEVIRKAVKQVGKEPATQRLTLEEKQQLKDIEYAYGRQGIKTTGNEIIRIATNFIVLDYQKNGENSILGKVLKKLNS
;
A
#
# COMPACT_ATOMS: atom_id res chain seq x y z
N MET A 1 32.24 -24.61 20.24
CA MET A 1 33.21 -24.62 19.12
C MET A 1 32.90 -23.46 18.18
N THR A 2 33.86 -22.58 17.90
CA THR A 2 33.66 -21.43 16.99
C THR A 2 34.18 -21.77 15.60
N LYS A 3 33.29 -21.83 14.60
CA LYS A 3 33.69 -21.98 13.19
C LYS A 3 34.29 -20.66 12.70
N LYS A 4 35.56 -20.64 12.32
CA LYS A 4 36.17 -19.51 11.60
C LYS A 4 35.76 -19.59 10.13
N LEU A 5 35.28 -18.48 9.57
CA LEU A 5 34.93 -18.39 8.15
C LEU A 5 36.21 -18.23 7.32
N ASN A 6 36.39 -19.04 6.27
CA ASN A 6 37.54 -18.92 5.37
C ASN A 6 37.27 -17.83 4.33
N ILE A 7 37.72 -16.62 4.61
CA ILE A 7 37.46 -15.43 3.79
C ILE A 7 38.15 -15.54 2.41
N THR A 8 39.33 -16.15 2.35
CA THR A 8 40.20 -16.20 1.16
C THR A 8 39.58 -17.01 0.00
N SER A 9 38.75 -18.01 0.30
CA SER A 9 38.02 -18.75 -0.73
C SER A 9 36.93 -17.91 -1.39
N ILE A 10 36.28 -17.00 -0.64
CA ILE A 10 35.16 -16.17 -1.11
C ILE A 10 35.66 -15.07 -2.07
N THR A 11 36.86 -14.53 -1.83
CA THR A 11 37.43 -13.47 -2.66
C THR A 11 37.82 -13.94 -4.07
N ASN A 12 38.24 -15.20 -4.24
CA ASN A 12 38.69 -15.72 -5.53
C ASN A 12 37.53 -15.89 -6.53
N GLU A 13 36.39 -16.44 -6.08
CA GLU A 13 35.22 -16.67 -6.93
C GLU A 13 34.55 -15.36 -7.40
N LEU A 14 34.66 -14.28 -6.62
CA LEU A 14 34.11 -12.97 -6.98
C LEU A 14 34.88 -12.28 -8.11
N GLU A 15 36.22 -12.34 -8.10
CA GLU A 15 37.11 -11.69 -9.07
C GLU A 15 37.03 -12.30 -10.48
N GLU A 16 36.72 -13.60 -10.58
CA GLU A 16 36.58 -14.34 -11.84
C GLU A 16 35.13 -14.40 -12.37
N SER A 17 34.16 -13.91 -11.61
CA SER A 17 32.74 -14.01 -11.96
C SER A 17 32.33 -13.09 -13.13
N ALA A 18 31.81 -13.69 -14.21
CA ALA A 18 31.32 -12.95 -15.39
C ALA A 18 30.13 -12.01 -15.11
N PHE A 19 29.53 -12.07 -13.92
CA PHE A 19 28.42 -11.20 -13.49
C PHE A 19 28.84 -9.77 -13.14
N PHE A 20 30.13 -9.52 -12.85
CA PHE A 20 30.66 -8.19 -12.52
C PHE A 20 31.68 -7.72 -13.56
N PRO A 21 31.25 -7.28 -14.77
CA PRO A 21 32.17 -6.79 -15.79
C PRO A 21 32.97 -5.58 -15.27
N LYS A 22 34.29 -5.74 -15.18
CA LYS A 22 35.24 -4.74 -14.66
C LYS A 22 35.16 -3.45 -15.49
N ARG A 23 34.37 -2.49 -14.99
CA ARG A 23 34.22 -1.16 -15.60
C ARG A 23 35.57 -0.46 -15.60
N LYS A 24 36.10 -0.15 -16.80
CA LYS A 24 37.27 0.75 -16.92
C LYS A 24 36.88 2.12 -16.37
N THR A 25 37.45 2.51 -15.24
CA THR A 25 37.29 3.85 -14.68
C THR A 25 38.01 4.86 -15.58
N PRO A 26 37.35 5.92 -16.06
CA PRO A 26 38.04 7.03 -16.69
C PRO A 26 38.82 7.81 -15.62
N THR A 27 40.13 7.97 -15.81
CA THR A 27 40.98 8.71 -14.88
C THR A 27 40.68 10.21 -14.98
N ILE A 28 39.83 10.73 -14.10
CA ILE A 28 39.62 12.17 -13.94
C ILE A 28 40.69 12.69 -12.97
N PRO A 29 41.51 13.70 -13.33
CA PRO A 29 42.45 14.29 -12.40
C PRO A 29 41.70 15.07 -11.31
N TYR A 30 42.00 14.78 -10.04
CA TYR A 30 41.41 15.49 -8.91
C TYR A 30 42.05 16.87 -8.73
N THR A 31 41.25 17.93 -8.88
CA THR A 31 41.62 19.28 -8.44
C THR A 31 41.55 19.37 -6.92
N SER A 32 42.60 19.90 -6.29
CA SER A 32 42.72 20.00 -4.84
C SER A 32 41.65 20.91 -4.20
N GLN A 33 41.04 20.45 -3.11
CA GLN A 33 40.32 21.30 -2.14
C GLN A 33 41.19 21.51 -0.88
N PRO A 34 41.18 22.70 -0.26
CA PRO A 34 41.99 22.99 0.92
C PRO A 34 41.30 22.65 2.25
N ALA A 35 42.14 22.28 3.23
CA ALA A 35 42.01 22.43 4.69
C ALA A 35 40.65 22.22 5.40
N VAL A 36 40.64 21.26 6.33
CA VAL A 36 39.68 21.18 7.45
C VAL A 36 40.17 22.04 8.61
N GLU A 37 39.29 22.81 9.26
CA GLU A 37 39.53 23.39 10.58
C GLU A 37 38.49 22.93 11.60
N GLU A 38 38.98 22.60 12.79
CA GLU A 38 38.27 22.30 14.04
C GLU A 38 39.21 22.77 15.18
N PRO A 39 38.78 22.91 16.46
CA PRO A 39 37.44 22.83 17.03
C PRO A 39 37.11 23.98 18.01
N LYS A 40 35.95 23.91 18.68
CA LYS A 40 35.83 24.26 20.13
C LYS A 40 34.55 23.70 20.77
N SER A 41 34.63 23.48 22.08
CA SER A 41 33.65 22.71 22.89
C SER A 41 33.19 23.50 24.12
N VAL A 42 31.93 23.31 24.54
CA VAL A 42 31.39 23.77 25.84
C VAL A 42 30.56 22.65 26.50
N LYS A 43 30.59 22.61 27.84
CA LYS A 43 30.29 21.46 28.71
C LYS A 43 28.80 21.18 28.98
N ILE A 44 28.56 19.91 29.32
CA ILE A 44 27.36 19.31 29.94
C ILE A 44 27.10 19.87 31.35
N LYS A 45 25.82 19.88 31.79
CA LYS A 45 25.43 19.81 33.21
C LYS A 45 24.15 18.96 33.42
N GLU A 46 24.18 18.16 34.48
CA GLU A 46 23.16 17.29 35.09
C GLU A 46 23.63 17.02 36.55
N PRO A 47 22.95 16.27 37.45
CA PRO A 47 21.55 15.79 37.50
C PRO A 47 20.87 16.10 38.88
N LEU A 48 19.92 15.26 39.35
CA LEU A 48 19.25 15.20 40.69
C LEU A 48 18.12 16.23 40.96
N GLN A 49 17.03 15.95 41.71
CA GLN A 49 16.40 14.68 42.17
C GLN A 49 14.91 14.91 42.56
N ALA A 50 14.12 13.83 42.70
CA ALA A 50 12.76 13.78 43.30
C ALA A 50 12.85 13.27 44.78
N PRO A 51 11.79 13.08 45.63
CA PRO A 51 10.34 12.87 45.32
C PRO A 51 9.30 13.42 46.35
N GLN A 52 8.03 12.95 46.25
CA GLN A 52 6.91 13.06 47.24
C GLN A 52 6.26 14.47 47.40
N LYS A 53 5.00 14.72 47.80
CA LYS A 53 3.73 13.98 48.17
C LYS A 53 2.59 15.05 48.27
N GLU A 54 1.25 14.84 48.27
CA GLU A 54 0.31 13.76 47.87
C GLU A 54 -1.19 14.25 47.90
N VAL A 55 -2.14 13.39 47.47
CA VAL A 55 -3.62 13.38 47.66
C VAL A 55 -4.57 14.54 47.24
N SER A 56 -5.62 14.13 46.51
CA SER A 56 -7.03 14.63 46.53
C SER A 56 -7.35 15.98 45.84
N ASN A 57 -8.54 16.21 45.26
CA ASN A 57 -9.78 15.42 45.21
C ASN A 57 -10.33 15.19 43.79
N ASP A 58 -11.29 14.27 43.73
CA ASP A 58 -12.19 13.91 42.63
C ASP A 58 -12.65 15.07 41.72
N THR A 59 -12.64 14.83 40.40
CA THR A 59 -13.48 15.52 39.42
C THR A 59 -13.76 14.55 38.27
N MET A 60 -15.02 14.16 38.09
CA MET A 60 -15.42 13.20 37.07
C MET A 60 -15.17 13.71 35.65
N ILE A 61 -14.25 13.08 34.94
CA ILE A 61 -14.13 13.17 33.47
C ILE A 61 -14.77 11.90 32.89
N PRO A 62 -15.85 12.00 32.08
CA PRO A 62 -16.54 10.83 31.56
C PRO A 62 -15.65 10.06 30.58
N ARG A 63 -15.81 8.74 30.55
CA ARG A 63 -15.11 7.87 29.59
C ARG A 63 -15.57 8.23 28.18
N TYR A 64 -14.65 8.71 27.34
CA TYR A 64 -14.85 8.72 25.90
C TYR A 64 -14.87 7.28 25.40
N HIS A 65 -16.07 6.69 25.38
CA HIS A 65 -16.32 5.53 24.54
C HIS A 65 -16.13 5.97 23.09
N GLU A 66 -15.20 5.35 22.37
CA GLU A 66 -15.11 5.51 20.93
C GLU A 66 -16.43 5.01 20.32
N THR A 67 -17.27 5.96 19.89
CA THR A 67 -18.42 5.65 19.06
C THR A 67 -17.91 5.20 17.71
N MET A 68 -17.71 3.87 17.59
CA MET A 68 -17.84 3.13 16.34
C MET A 68 -19.04 3.72 15.60
N LYS A 69 -18.78 4.55 14.59
CA LYS A 69 -19.85 5.13 13.76
C LYS A 69 -20.41 3.98 12.92
N PRO A 70 -21.63 3.49 13.18
CA PRO A 70 -22.19 2.47 12.32
C PRO A 70 -22.49 3.14 10.98
N LEU A 71 -21.91 2.63 9.90
CA LEU A 71 -22.10 3.19 8.56
C LEU A 71 -23.46 2.71 7.99
N HIS A 72 -24.55 3.04 8.67
CA HIS A 72 -25.91 2.81 8.20
C HIS A 72 -26.18 3.74 7.01
N HIS A 73 -25.99 3.22 5.80
CA HIS A 73 -26.52 3.81 4.58
C HIS A 73 -28.01 3.43 4.37
N ASP A 74 -28.80 3.48 5.44
CA ASP A 74 -30.26 3.35 5.39
C ASP A 74 -30.91 4.66 4.94
N THR A 75 -30.82 4.91 3.64
CA THR A 75 -31.63 5.92 2.94
C THR A 75 -32.10 5.32 1.63
N THR A 76 -33.36 4.91 1.58
CA THR A 76 -34.02 4.32 0.39
C THR A 76 -34.38 5.39 -0.65
N VAL A 77 -33.38 6.17 -1.07
CA VAL A 77 -33.44 6.99 -2.28
C VAL A 77 -33.17 6.04 -3.46
N PRO A 78 -33.91 6.13 -4.59
CA PRO A 78 -33.63 5.33 -5.77
C PRO A 78 -32.30 5.77 -6.41
N LEU A 79 -31.20 5.20 -5.90
CA LEU A 79 -29.81 5.45 -6.29
C LEU A 79 -29.67 5.42 -7.81
N ALA A 80 -29.36 6.58 -8.41
CA ALA A 80 -29.22 6.77 -9.84
C ALA A 80 -27.98 6.04 -10.39
N GLU A 81 -27.88 5.92 -11.72
CA GLU A 81 -26.68 5.36 -12.35
C GLU A 81 -25.44 6.23 -12.04
N ASP A 82 -25.61 7.56 -12.08
CA ASP A 82 -24.60 8.55 -11.67
C ASP A 82 -24.15 8.37 -10.21
N ASP A 83 -25.07 8.05 -9.29
CA ASP A 83 -24.73 7.81 -7.87
C ASP A 83 -23.88 6.55 -7.69
N ILE A 84 -24.18 5.49 -8.44
CA ILE A 84 -23.38 4.24 -8.44
C ILE A 84 -21.98 4.53 -8.98
N ILE A 85 -21.89 5.28 -10.09
CA ILE A 85 -20.61 5.72 -10.66
C ILE A 85 -19.83 6.59 -9.67
N GLU A 86 -20.48 7.54 -9.00
CA GLU A 86 -19.92 8.37 -7.93
C GLU A 86 -19.32 7.55 -6.78
N VAL A 87 -20.04 6.53 -6.28
CA VAL A 87 -19.59 5.66 -5.19
C VAL A 87 -18.40 4.80 -5.62
N ILE A 88 -18.46 4.14 -6.78
CA ILE A 88 -17.35 3.34 -7.31
C ILE A 88 -16.11 4.23 -7.55
N ARG A 89 -16.30 5.42 -8.13
CA ARG A 89 -15.24 6.42 -8.34
C ARG A 89 -14.57 6.86 -7.04
N LYS A 90 -15.31 6.95 -5.94
CA LYS A 90 -14.77 7.26 -4.60
C LYS A 90 -13.98 6.06 -4.03
N ALA A 91 -14.53 4.85 -4.13
CA ALA A 91 -13.89 3.63 -3.63
C ALA A 91 -12.59 3.27 -4.37
N VAL A 92 -12.58 3.33 -5.71
CA VAL A 92 -11.40 2.95 -6.52
C VAL A 92 -10.23 3.93 -6.31
N LYS A 93 -10.52 5.23 -6.08
CA LYS A 93 -9.49 6.24 -5.77
C LYS A 93 -8.81 6.07 -4.41
N GLN A 94 -9.38 5.28 -3.49
CA GLN A 94 -8.70 4.94 -2.25
C GLN A 94 -7.63 3.88 -2.53
N VAL A 95 -6.41 4.10 -2.03
CA VAL A 95 -5.30 3.13 -2.15
C VAL A 95 -5.45 2.07 -1.07
N GLY A 96 -5.56 0.80 -1.47
CA GLY A 96 -5.55 -0.33 -0.55
C GLY A 96 -4.18 -0.52 0.09
N LYS A 97 -4.15 -0.85 1.39
CA LYS A 97 -2.90 -1.17 2.12
C LYS A 97 -2.41 -2.60 1.85
N GLU A 98 -3.27 -3.46 1.32
CA GLU A 98 -3.03 -4.89 1.16
C GLU A 98 -2.91 -5.27 -0.32
N PRO A 99 -1.94 -6.12 -0.70
CA PRO A 99 -1.79 -6.59 -2.08
C PRO A 99 -2.83 -7.68 -2.41
N ALA A 100 -3.80 -7.35 -3.25
CA ALA A 100 -4.80 -8.31 -3.73
C ALA A 100 -4.25 -9.17 -4.90
N THR A 101 -3.95 -10.44 -4.64
CA THR A 101 -3.53 -11.40 -5.68
C THR A 101 -4.69 -12.29 -6.14
N GLN A 102 -5.25 -12.00 -7.32
CA GLN A 102 -6.37 -12.77 -7.89
C GLN A 102 -5.90 -13.80 -8.93
N ARG A 103 -6.46 -15.01 -8.91
CA ARG A 103 -6.14 -16.09 -9.86
C ARG A 103 -7.02 -16.00 -11.11
N LEU A 104 -6.61 -15.16 -12.05
CA LEU A 104 -7.23 -15.08 -13.39
C LEU A 104 -6.61 -16.10 -14.37
N THR A 105 -7.46 -16.64 -15.23
CA THR A 105 -7.12 -17.45 -16.42
C THR A 105 -6.32 -16.62 -17.45
N LEU A 106 -5.91 -17.26 -18.55
CA LEU A 106 -5.27 -16.55 -19.67
C LEU A 106 -6.27 -15.65 -20.42
N GLU A 107 -7.52 -16.11 -20.57
CA GLU A 107 -8.55 -15.40 -21.33
C GLU A 107 -9.00 -14.11 -20.62
N GLU A 108 -9.34 -14.19 -19.33
CA GLU A 108 -9.70 -13.02 -18.51
C GLU A 108 -8.58 -11.97 -18.51
N LYS A 109 -7.31 -12.41 -18.45
CA LYS A 109 -6.14 -11.53 -18.55
C LYS A 109 -6.01 -10.86 -19.91
N GLN A 110 -6.45 -11.49 -20.99
CA GLN A 110 -6.45 -10.88 -22.32
C GLN A 110 -7.61 -9.90 -22.46
N GLN A 111 -8.82 -10.27 -22.03
CA GLN A 111 -9.98 -9.39 -22.00
C GLN A 111 -9.68 -8.08 -21.23
N LEU A 112 -9.01 -8.16 -20.07
CA LEU A 112 -8.57 -6.97 -19.33
C LEU A 112 -7.57 -6.09 -20.12
N LYS A 113 -6.59 -6.69 -20.80
CA LYS A 113 -5.64 -5.96 -21.67
C LYS A 113 -6.31 -5.30 -22.86
N ASP A 114 -7.32 -5.94 -23.44
CA ASP A 114 -8.06 -5.39 -24.59
C ASP A 114 -8.87 -4.15 -24.15
N ILE A 115 -9.40 -4.15 -22.92
CA ILE A 115 -10.03 -2.99 -22.27
C ILE A 115 -8.99 -1.89 -21.96
N GLU A 116 -7.83 -2.23 -21.37
CA GLU A 116 -6.72 -1.29 -21.14
C GLU A 116 -6.29 -0.60 -22.45
N TYR A 117 -6.14 -1.36 -23.53
CA TYR A 117 -5.77 -0.86 -24.84
C TYR A 117 -6.86 0.01 -25.48
N ALA A 118 -8.13 -0.37 -25.33
CA ALA A 118 -9.26 0.41 -25.83
C ALA A 118 -9.33 1.82 -25.19
N TYR A 119 -9.15 1.92 -23.87
CA TYR A 119 -9.08 3.20 -23.16
C TYR A 119 -7.75 3.94 -23.39
N GLY A 120 -6.63 3.22 -23.49
CA GLY A 120 -5.32 3.79 -23.79
C GLY A 120 -5.30 4.54 -25.13
N ARG A 121 -6.00 4.03 -26.16
CA ARG A 121 -6.19 4.73 -27.45
C ARG A 121 -7.02 6.01 -27.34
N GLN A 122 -7.80 6.17 -26.28
CA GLN A 122 -8.56 7.40 -25.97
C GLN A 122 -7.78 8.36 -25.07
N GLY A 123 -6.51 8.06 -24.74
CA GLY A 123 -5.69 8.81 -23.80
C GLY A 123 -6.00 8.53 -22.32
N ILE A 124 -6.98 7.66 -22.03
CA ILE A 124 -7.39 7.30 -20.67
C ILE A 124 -6.46 6.19 -20.15
N LYS A 125 -5.67 6.52 -19.14
CA LYS A 125 -4.82 5.54 -18.44
C LYS A 125 -5.66 4.79 -17.41
N THR A 126 -5.61 3.46 -17.48
CA THR A 126 -6.25 2.52 -16.55
C THR A 126 -5.41 1.24 -16.52
N THR A 127 -5.64 0.39 -15.52
CA THR A 127 -4.96 -0.89 -15.34
C THR A 127 -5.96 -1.99 -15.00
N GLY A 128 -5.61 -3.26 -15.27
CA GLY A 128 -6.42 -4.41 -14.90
C GLY A 128 -6.80 -4.42 -13.42
N ASN A 129 -5.92 -3.96 -12.53
CA ASN A 129 -6.22 -3.81 -11.11
C ASN A 129 -7.33 -2.78 -10.83
N GLU A 130 -7.38 -1.67 -11.57
CA GLU A 130 -8.47 -0.69 -11.46
C GLU A 130 -9.77 -1.23 -12.06
N ILE A 131 -9.72 -1.89 -13.22
CA ILE A 131 -10.89 -2.52 -13.87
C ILE A 131 -11.49 -3.61 -12.96
N ILE A 132 -10.65 -4.47 -12.37
CA ILE A 132 -11.03 -5.47 -11.36
C ILE A 132 -11.72 -4.81 -10.16
N ARG A 133 -11.18 -3.70 -9.64
CA ARG A 133 -11.77 -2.99 -8.50
C ARG A 133 -13.09 -2.33 -8.87
N ILE A 134 -13.24 -1.79 -10.08
CA ILE A 134 -14.53 -1.27 -10.59
C ILE A 134 -15.57 -2.40 -10.62
N ALA A 135 -15.25 -3.54 -11.26
CA ALA A 135 -16.15 -4.69 -11.33
C ALA A 135 -16.52 -5.25 -9.94
N THR A 136 -15.54 -5.36 -9.04
CA THR A 136 -15.76 -5.85 -7.67
C THR A 136 -16.72 -4.93 -6.89
N ASN A 137 -16.51 -3.61 -6.95
CA ASN A 137 -17.38 -2.65 -6.25
C ASN A 137 -18.78 -2.60 -6.87
N PHE A 138 -18.91 -2.68 -8.19
CA PHE A 138 -20.20 -2.80 -8.87
C PHE A 138 -20.99 -4.03 -8.39
N ILE A 139 -20.35 -5.21 -8.36
CA ILE A 139 -20.97 -6.46 -7.92
C ILE A 139 -21.43 -6.39 -6.45
N VAL A 140 -20.64 -5.78 -5.56
CA VAL A 140 -21.00 -5.59 -4.16
C VAL A 140 -22.20 -4.63 -4.00
N LEU A 141 -22.21 -3.51 -4.73
CA LEU A 141 -23.31 -2.53 -4.68
C LEU A 141 -24.61 -3.09 -5.27
N ASP A 142 -24.53 -3.86 -6.37
CA ASP A 142 -25.68 -4.56 -6.95
C ASP A 142 -26.24 -5.61 -5.98
N TYR A 143 -25.37 -6.38 -5.30
CA TYR A 143 -25.82 -7.31 -4.25
C TYR A 143 -26.46 -6.60 -3.06
N GLN A 144 -25.91 -5.46 -2.61
CA GLN A 144 -26.50 -4.66 -1.53
C GLN A 144 -27.86 -4.06 -1.91
N LYS A 145 -28.05 -3.64 -3.17
CA LYS A 145 -29.31 -3.04 -3.66
C LYS A 145 -30.39 -4.08 -3.99
N ASN A 146 -30.00 -5.22 -4.55
CA ASN A 146 -30.94 -6.18 -5.17
C ASN A 146 -30.95 -7.58 -4.50
N GLY A 147 -30.05 -7.87 -3.55
CA GLY A 147 -30.00 -9.15 -2.82
C GLY A 147 -29.83 -10.34 -3.76
N GLU A 148 -30.68 -11.38 -3.61
CA GLU A 148 -30.71 -12.54 -4.51
C GLU A 148 -31.02 -12.18 -5.98
N ASN A 149 -31.65 -11.02 -6.24
CA ASN A 149 -31.96 -10.55 -7.58
C ASN A 149 -30.81 -9.81 -8.27
N SER A 150 -29.68 -9.62 -7.59
CA SER A 150 -28.42 -9.14 -8.19
C SER A 150 -27.88 -10.10 -9.25
N ILE A 151 -26.93 -9.64 -10.07
CA ILE A 151 -26.18 -10.50 -10.99
C ILE A 151 -25.44 -11.61 -10.22
N LEU A 152 -24.88 -11.28 -9.05
CA LEU A 152 -24.19 -12.22 -8.19
C LEU A 152 -25.12 -13.32 -7.67
N GLY A 153 -26.28 -12.94 -7.11
CA GLY A 153 -27.27 -13.90 -6.61
C GLY A 153 -27.78 -14.83 -7.71
N LYS A 154 -28.08 -14.27 -8.89
CA LYS A 154 -28.52 -15.03 -10.08
C LYS A 154 -27.45 -15.99 -10.61
N VAL A 155 -26.17 -15.58 -10.64
CA VAL A 155 -25.05 -16.43 -11.08
C VAL A 155 -24.76 -17.52 -10.05
N LEU A 156 -24.64 -17.18 -8.76
CA LEU A 156 -24.39 -18.16 -7.70
C LEU A 156 -25.50 -19.21 -7.61
N LYS A 157 -26.78 -18.80 -7.78
CA LYS A 157 -27.90 -19.74 -7.85
C LYS A 157 -27.75 -20.73 -9.01
N LYS A 158 -27.42 -20.24 -10.21
CA LYS A 158 -27.18 -21.09 -11.40
C LYS A 158 -25.94 -21.98 -11.32
N LEU A 159 -24.95 -21.65 -10.49
CA LEU A 159 -23.76 -22.47 -10.24
C LEU A 159 -23.98 -23.56 -9.18
N ASN A 160 -25.08 -23.51 -8.43
CA ASN A 160 -25.40 -24.41 -7.33
C ASN A 160 -26.83 -24.98 -7.42
N SER A 161 -27.40 -25.06 -8.63
CA SER A 161 -28.69 -25.71 -8.95
C SER A 161 -28.47 -26.87 -9.91
#